data_AF-A0AA51YI36-F1
#
_entry.id   AF-A0AA51YI36-F1
#
_cell.length_a   1.000
_cell.length_b   1.000
_cell.length_c   1.000
_cell.angle_alpha   90.00
_cell.angle_beta   90.00
_cell.angle_gamma   90.00
#
_symmetry.space_group_name_H-M   'P 1'
#
loop_
_entity.id
_entity.type
_entity.pdbx_description
1 polymer ?
#
loop_
_entity_poly.entity_id
_entity_poly.type
_entity_poly.pdbx_seq_one_letter_code
_entity_poly.pdbx_strand_id
1 'polypeptide(L)'
;MEITFFHLAALFFGLLTLYNLYSARKYGESYLPVLVGTMMLFSLVLFIFLPWQYGYVAFLLTAIFSVTIYRKSCDMHKEKMERFVRDSKDNDSLKLIDYFTGWKLLHRWNKKYGPKKASFINSAIMWVFGIVFTLLLIYIWPDTFVNMRYSIIISITVVIVGFYWQNKRLLEGLENGNLANE
;
A
#
# COMPACT_ATOMS: atom_id res chain seq x y z
N MET A 1 -16.69 -12.94 16.56
CA MET A 1 -15.63 -12.49 15.63
C MET A 1 -14.45 -13.41 15.86
N GLU A 2 -14.05 -14.21 14.87
CA GLU A 2 -12.99 -15.20 15.07
C GLU A 2 -11.64 -14.51 15.31
N ILE A 3 -11.04 -14.82 16.46
CA ILE A 3 -9.73 -14.33 16.93
C ILE A 3 -8.63 -14.56 15.86
N THR A 4 -8.79 -15.59 15.02
CA THR A 4 -7.91 -15.98 13.91
C THR A 4 -7.67 -14.87 12.90
N PHE A 5 -8.67 -14.05 12.58
CA PHE A 5 -8.49 -12.91 11.65
C PHE A 5 -7.51 -11.87 12.20
N PHE A 6 -7.62 -11.53 13.48
CA PHE A 6 -6.72 -10.58 14.12
C PHE A 6 -5.30 -11.11 14.23
N HIS A 7 -5.11 -12.42 14.41
CA HIS A 7 -3.80 -13.05 14.41
C HIS A 7 -3.11 -12.97 13.05
N LEU A 8 -3.84 -13.25 11.96
CA LEU A 8 -3.32 -13.12 10.60
C LEU A 8 -2.99 -11.66 10.27
N ALA A 9 -3.86 -10.72 10.66
CA ALA A 9 -3.60 -9.30 10.48
C ALA A 9 -2.34 -8.86 11.27
N ALA A 10 -2.21 -9.27 12.53
CA ALA A 10 -1.04 -8.96 13.35
C ALA A 10 0.24 -9.54 12.73
N LEU A 11 0.20 -10.79 12.26
CA LEU A 11 1.34 -11.42 11.57
C LEU A 11 1.72 -10.63 10.31
N PHE A 12 0.74 -10.25 9.49
CA PHE A 12 0.97 -9.46 8.27
C PHE A 12 1.64 -8.12 8.58
N PHE A 13 1.11 -7.35 9.54
CA PHE A 13 1.69 -6.05 9.90
C PHE A 13 3.06 -6.21 10.59
N GLY A 14 3.29 -7.29 11.32
CA GLY A 14 4.60 -7.64 11.88
C GLY A 14 5.64 -7.86 10.78
N LEU A 15 5.32 -8.70 9.78
CA LEU A 15 6.20 -8.96 8.64
C LEU A 15 6.44 -7.70 7.79
N LEU A 16 5.39 -6.89 7.56
CA LEU A 16 5.50 -5.62 6.83
C LEU A 16 6.41 -4.63 7.56
N THR A 17 6.31 -4.55 8.89
CA THR A 17 7.17 -3.70 9.73
C THR A 17 8.63 -4.14 9.65
N LEU A 18 8.89 -5.45 9.69
CA LEU A 18 10.24 -6.01 9.53
C LEU A 18 10.82 -5.72 8.15
N TYR A 19 10.02 -5.87 7.09
CA TYR A 19 10.43 -5.51 5.73
C TYR A 19 10.78 -4.03 5.62
N ASN A 20 9.92 -3.15 6.14
CA ASN A 20 10.16 -1.70 6.14
C ASN A 20 11.39 -1.34 6.96
N LEU A 21 11.66 -2.03 8.07
CA LEU A 21 12.84 -1.82 8.91
C LEU A 21 14.12 -2.25 8.19
N TYR A 22 14.09 -3.40 7.53
CA TYR A 22 15.18 -3.87 6.68
C TYR A 22 15.44 -2.87 5.55
N SER A 23 14.38 -2.40 4.90
CA SER A 23 14.48 -1.43 3.80
C SER A 23 15.07 -0.10 4.27
N ALA A 24 14.60 0.42 5.41
CA ALA A 24 15.15 1.63 6.03
C ALA A 24 16.64 1.50 6.34
N ARG A 25 17.06 0.38 6.93
CA ARG A 25 18.48 0.15 7.27
C ARG A 25 19.36 -0.04 6.03
N LYS A 26 18.92 -0.84 5.08
CA LYS A 26 19.73 -1.20 3.91
C LYS A 26 19.82 -0.08 2.87
N TYR A 27 18.72 0.64 2.68
CA TYR A 27 18.57 1.64 1.62
C TYR A 27 18.53 3.08 2.16
N GLY A 28 18.75 3.29 3.45
CA GLY A 28 18.74 4.62 4.09
C GLY A 28 17.39 5.32 4.00
N GLU A 29 16.30 4.57 3.90
CA GLU A 29 14.95 5.12 3.80
C GLU A 29 14.45 5.58 5.16
N SER A 30 13.48 6.50 5.16
CA SER A 30 12.87 6.98 6.40
C SER A 30 12.17 5.86 7.17
N TYR A 31 12.32 5.88 8.49
CA TYR A 31 11.71 4.92 9.42
C TYR A 31 10.20 5.13 9.63
N LEU A 32 9.59 6.10 8.95
CA LEU A 32 8.18 6.43 9.11
C LEU A 32 7.23 5.24 8.83
N PRO A 33 7.42 4.44 7.76
CA PRO A 33 6.60 3.26 7.49
C PRO A 33 6.79 2.17 8.55
N VAL A 34 7.96 2.12 9.21
CA VAL A 34 8.21 1.21 10.35
C VAL A 34 7.37 1.63 11.54
N LEU A 35 7.34 2.94 11.83
CA LEU A 35 6.58 3.48 12.95
C LEU A 35 5.08 3.28 12.74
N VAL A 36 4.55 3.58 11.55
CA VAL A 36 3.13 3.31 11.21
C VAL A 36 2.81 1.81 11.28
N GLY A 37 3.68 0.95 10.73
CA GLY A 37 3.50 -0.50 10.80
C GLY A 37 3.49 -1.03 12.24
N THR A 38 4.37 -0.48 13.09
CA THR A 38 4.44 -0.82 14.52
C THR A 38 3.18 -0.38 15.26
N MET A 39 2.69 0.84 15.01
CA MET A 39 1.44 1.33 15.60
C MET A 39 0.24 0.47 15.19
N MET A 40 0.17 0.06 13.92
CA MET A 40 -0.88 -0.86 13.45
C MET A 40 -0.77 -2.23 14.11
N LEU A 41 0.44 -2.79 14.23
CA LEU A 41 0.66 -4.04 14.95
C LEU A 41 0.17 -3.94 16.40
N PHE A 42 0.53 -2.87 17.11
CA PHE A 42 0.07 -2.65 18.48
C PHE A 42 -1.45 -2.56 18.55
N SER A 43 -2.11 -1.82 17.65
CA SER A 43 -3.58 -1.73 17.64
C SER A 43 -4.24 -3.11 17.50
N LEU A 44 -3.69 -3.99 16.67
CA LEU A 44 -4.19 -5.35 16.46
C LEU A 44 -3.92 -6.27 17.64
N VAL A 45 -2.76 -6.16 18.28
CA VAL A 45 -2.45 -6.88 19.52
C VAL A 45 -3.41 -6.46 20.63
N LEU A 46 -3.73 -5.17 20.75
CA LEU A 46 -4.73 -4.69 21.72
C LEU A 46 -6.14 -5.24 21.44
N PHE A 47 -6.53 -5.41 20.18
CA PHE A 47 -7.80 -6.10 19.83
C PHE A 47 -7.83 -7.57 20.28
N ILE A 48 -6.67 -8.23 20.39
CA ILE A 48 -6.58 -9.65 20.78
C ILE A 48 -6.63 -9.82 22.30
N PHE A 49 -5.88 -8.99 23.04
CA PHE A 49 -5.65 -9.20 24.48
C PHE A 49 -6.51 -8.32 25.40
N LEU A 50 -7.04 -7.20 24.89
CA LEU A 50 -7.84 -6.26 25.67
C LEU A 50 -9.26 -6.12 25.11
N PRO A 51 -10.19 -5.50 25.86
CA PRO A 51 -11.48 -5.12 25.32
C PRO A 51 -11.34 -4.31 24.03
N TRP A 52 -12.22 -4.58 23.06
CA TRP A 52 -12.14 -4.08 21.69
C TRP A 52 -12.02 -2.54 21.58
N GLN A 53 -12.52 -1.81 22.58
CA GLN A 53 -12.45 -0.35 22.63
C GLN A 53 -11.00 0.16 22.62
N TYR A 54 -10.08 -0.53 23.30
CA TYR A 54 -8.67 -0.14 23.37
C TYR A 54 -7.97 -0.29 22.02
N GLY A 55 -8.21 -1.41 21.32
CA GLY A 55 -7.73 -1.62 19.96
C GLY A 55 -8.30 -0.59 18.99
N TYR A 56 -9.58 -0.26 19.13
CA TYR A 56 -10.26 0.71 18.27
C TYR A 56 -9.70 2.14 18.42
N VAL A 57 -9.49 2.59 19.66
CA VAL A 57 -8.87 3.92 19.91
C VAL A 57 -7.45 3.97 19.37
N ALA A 58 -6.64 2.92 19.60
CA ALA A 58 -5.28 2.86 19.07
C ALA A 58 -5.24 2.86 17.53
N PHE A 59 -6.19 2.17 16.89
CA PHE A 59 -6.34 2.17 15.44
C PHE A 59 -6.70 3.56 14.91
N LEU A 60 -7.66 4.26 15.54
CA LEU A 60 -8.03 5.63 15.15
C LEU A 60 -6.86 6.61 15.28
N LEU A 61 -6.09 6.54 16.38
CA LEU A 61 -4.89 7.36 16.56
C LEU A 61 -3.86 7.08 15.47
N THR A 62 -3.68 5.82 15.10
CA THR A 62 -2.78 5.42 14.02
C THR A 62 -3.24 5.95 12.65
N ALA A 63 -4.54 5.92 12.39
CA ALA A 63 -5.13 6.48 11.17
C ALA A 63 -4.94 8.01 11.10
N ILE A 64 -5.23 8.73 12.19
CA ILE A 64 -5.03 10.19 12.27
C ILE A 64 -3.55 10.52 12.05
N PHE A 65 -2.65 9.83 12.75
CA PHE A 65 -1.21 10.02 12.59
C PHE A 65 -0.76 9.80 11.14
N SER A 66 -1.24 8.73 10.50
CA SER A 66 -0.95 8.43 9.10
C SER A 66 -1.42 9.53 8.15
N VAL A 67 -2.61 10.09 8.39
CA VAL A 67 -3.16 11.21 7.61
C VAL A 67 -2.33 12.48 7.82
N THR A 68 -1.93 12.80 9.06
CA THR A 68 -1.13 14.00 9.35
C THR A 68 0.23 13.98 8.66
N ILE A 69 0.80 12.80 8.43
CA ILE A 69 2.11 12.64 7.80
C ILE A 69 2.01 12.24 6.31
N TYR A 70 0.82 12.35 5.74
CA TYR A 70 0.54 12.00 4.35
C TYR A 70 1.51 12.69 3.36
N ARG A 71 1.78 13.99 3.55
CA ARG A 71 2.69 14.75 2.66
C ARG A 71 4.09 14.14 2.62
N LYS A 72 4.67 13.88 3.80
CA LYS A 72 6.00 13.26 3.91
C LYS A 72 6.02 11.84 3.36
N SER A 73 4.92 11.10 3.50
CA SER A 73 4.76 9.77 2.88
C SER A 73 4.77 9.85 1.35
N CYS A 74 4.07 10.83 0.76
CA CYS A 74 4.10 11.07 -0.69
C CYS A 74 5.51 11.39 -1.19
N ASP A 75 6.25 12.25 -0.49
CA ASP A 75 7.61 12.61 -0.85
C ASP A 75 8.55 11.39 -0.81
N MET A 76 8.43 10.56 0.22
CA MET A 76 9.17 9.30 0.31
C MET A 76 8.86 8.33 -0.83
N HIS A 77 7.58 8.22 -1.21
CA HIS A 77 7.17 7.38 -2.34
C HIS A 77 7.75 7.89 -3.67
N LYS A 78 7.81 9.22 -3.84
CA LYS A 78 8.44 9.85 -5.00
C LYS A 78 9.93 9.56 -5.04
N GLU A 79 10.67 9.74 -3.93
CA GLU A 79 12.10 9.44 -3.84
C GLU A 79 12.41 7.96 -4.13
N LYS A 80 11.58 7.04 -3.62
CA LYS A 80 11.71 5.62 -3.94
C LYS A 80 11.54 5.37 -5.43
N MET A 81 10.51 5.95 -6.04
CA MET A 81 10.27 5.79 -7.48
C MET A 81 11.41 6.39 -8.31
N GLU A 82 11.88 7.60 -8.01
CA GLU A 82 13.02 8.22 -8.70
C GLU A 82 14.27 7.36 -8.64
N ARG A 83 14.55 6.76 -7.47
CA ARG A 83 15.66 5.82 -7.31
C ARG A 83 15.47 4.57 -8.15
N PHE A 84 14.27 3.99 -8.15
CA PHE A 84 13.98 2.83 -9.00
C PHE A 84 14.13 3.13 -10.48
N VAL A 85 13.72 4.32 -10.93
CA VAL A 85 13.91 4.77 -12.31
C VAL A 85 15.39 4.89 -12.64
N ARG A 86 16.18 5.51 -11.76
CA ARG A 86 17.64 5.69 -11.94
C ARG A 86 18.40 4.36 -11.93
N ASP A 87 18.03 3.44 -11.05
CA ASP A 87 18.70 2.15 -10.89
C ASP A 87 18.24 1.12 -11.94
N SER A 88 17.07 1.32 -12.58
CA SER A 88 16.61 0.46 -13.65
C SER A 88 17.28 0.79 -14.98
N LYS A 89 18.23 -0.05 -15.42
CA LYS A 89 18.59 -0.10 -16.84
C LYS A 89 17.37 -0.60 -17.61
N ASP A 90 16.97 0.09 -18.67
CA ASP A 90 15.70 -0.15 -19.40
C ASP A 90 15.47 -1.63 -19.80
N ASN A 91 16.56 -2.39 -19.99
CA ASN A 91 16.55 -3.79 -20.42
C ASN A 91 16.63 -4.86 -19.31
N ASP A 92 16.69 -4.51 -18.03
CA ASP A 92 16.78 -5.53 -16.98
C ASP A 92 15.48 -6.32 -16.86
N SER A 93 15.53 -7.65 -16.86
CA SER A 93 14.35 -8.49 -16.67
C SER A 93 13.62 -8.11 -15.36
N LEU A 94 12.28 -8.17 -15.39
CA LEU A 94 11.47 -7.96 -14.18
C LEU A 94 11.70 -9.16 -13.26
N LYS A 95 12.28 -8.93 -12.08
CA LYS A 95 12.40 -9.96 -11.05
C LYS A 95 11.03 -10.13 -10.38
N LEU A 96 10.75 -11.31 -9.81
CA LEU A 96 9.50 -11.56 -9.07
C LEU A 96 9.22 -10.52 -7.96
N ILE A 97 10.28 -10.01 -7.32
CA ILE A 97 10.21 -8.95 -6.31
C ILE A 97 9.73 -7.62 -6.91
N ASP A 98 10.01 -7.36 -8.18
CA ASP A 98 9.59 -6.16 -8.89
C ASP A 98 8.07 -6.17 -9.18
N TYR A 99 7.47 -7.37 -9.30
CA TYR A 99 6.01 -7.52 -9.37
C TYR A 99 5.35 -7.29 -8.02
N PHE A 100 5.99 -7.70 -6.93
CA PHE A 100 5.49 -7.47 -5.57
C PHE A 100 5.57 -6.01 -5.14
N THR A 101 6.61 -5.30 -5.55
CA THR A 101 6.78 -3.87 -5.24
C THR A 101 6.03 -2.97 -6.21
N GLY A 102 5.78 -3.42 -7.45
CA GLY A 102 4.92 -2.77 -8.44
C GLY A 102 5.51 -1.53 -9.13
N TRP A 103 6.52 -0.88 -8.55
CA TRP A 103 7.10 0.37 -9.04
C TRP A 103 7.77 0.24 -10.42
N LYS A 104 8.57 -0.81 -10.65
CA LYS A 104 9.26 -1.03 -11.94
C LYS A 104 8.27 -1.37 -13.06
N LEU A 105 7.22 -2.12 -12.74
CA LEU A 105 6.14 -2.44 -13.67
C LEU A 105 5.36 -1.16 -14.04
N LEU A 106 5.04 -0.34 -13.04
CA LEU A 106 4.37 0.95 -13.22
C LEU A 106 5.21 1.90 -14.09
N HIS A 107 6.53 1.97 -13.87
CA HIS A 107 7.43 2.79 -14.69
C HIS A 107 7.48 2.32 -16.15
N ARG A 108 7.57 1.01 -16.41
CA ARG A 108 7.54 0.46 -17.77
C ARG A 108 6.23 0.75 -18.49
N TRP A 109 5.10 0.62 -17.79
CA TRP A 109 3.81 0.99 -18.35
C TRP A 109 3.70 2.49 -18.59
N ASN A 110 4.32 3.33 -17.76
CA ASN A 110 4.40 4.77 -18.01
C ASN A 110 5.11 5.06 -19.33
N LYS A 111 6.31 4.50 -19.54
CA LYS A 111 7.05 4.68 -20.79
C LYS A 111 6.27 4.23 -22.03
N LYS A 112 5.49 3.14 -21.92
CA LYS A 112 4.77 2.56 -23.07
C LYS A 112 3.42 3.22 -23.36
N TYR A 113 2.69 3.65 -22.34
CA TYR A 113 1.28 4.08 -22.48
C TYR A 113 0.99 5.48 -21.92
N GLY A 114 1.95 6.11 -21.26
CA GLY A 114 1.82 7.39 -20.58
C GLY A 114 1.17 7.28 -19.18
N PRO A 115 1.22 8.36 -18.39
CA PRO A 115 0.93 8.36 -16.94
C PRO A 115 -0.51 8.03 -16.63
N LYS A 116 -1.43 8.53 -17.45
CA LYS A 116 -2.88 8.33 -17.29
C LYS A 116 -3.28 6.86 -17.51
N LYS A 117 -2.76 6.22 -18.57
CA LYS A 117 -3.07 4.83 -18.90
C LYS A 117 -2.34 3.85 -17.98
N ALA A 118 -1.08 4.11 -17.66
CA ALA A 118 -0.30 3.28 -16.73
C ALA A 118 -0.95 3.22 -15.33
N SER A 119 -1.36 4.38 -14.81
CA SER A 119 -2.04 4.47 -13.51
C SER A 119 -3.39 3.75 -13.53
N PHE A 120 -4.13 3.86 -14.64
CA PHE A 120 -5.42 3.16 -14.79
C PHE A 120 -5.24 1.64 -14.81
N ILE A 121 -4.31 1.11 -15.60
CA ILE A 121 -4.02 -0.33 -15.69
C ILE A 121 -3.63 -0.88 -14.32
N ASN A 122 -2.71 -0.22 -13.62
CA ASN A 122 -2.27 -0.64 -12.30
C ASN A 122 -3.44 -0.66 -11.30
N SER A 123 -4.26 0.39 -11.30
CA SER A 123 -5.41 0.50 -10.40
C SER A 123 -6.50 -0.52 -10.71
N ALA A 124 -6.75 -0.81 -11.99
CA ALA A 124 -7.72 -1.82 -12.41
C ALA A 124 -7.29 -3.24 -12.00
N ILE A 125 -6.01 -3.58 -12.15
CA ILE A 125 -5.47 -4.87 -11.70
C ILE A 125 -5.63 -5.02 -10.18
N MET A 126 -5.28 -3.97 -9.42
CA MET A 126 -5.45 -3.96 -7.97
C MET A 126 -6.93 -4.06 -7.57
N TRP A 127 -7.85 -3.51 -8.36
CA TRP A 127 -9.30 -3.60 -8.12
C TRP A 127 -9.83 -5.02 -8.30
N VAL A 128 -9.45 -5.66 -9.41
CA VAL A 128 -9.81 -7.07 -9.64
C VAL A 128 -9.24 -7.95 -8.53
N PHE A 129 -7.98 -7.73 -8.14
CA PHE A 129 -7.37 -8.46 -7.02
C PHE A 129 -8.13 -8.22 -5.71
N GLY A 130 -8.50 -6.98 -5.40
CA GLY A 130 -9.29 -6.63 -4.21
C GLY A 130 -10.67 -7.29 -4.17
N ILE A 131 -11.36 -7.39 -5.32
CA ILE A 131 -12.64 -8.09 -5.43
C ILE A 131 -12.47 -9.59 -5.18
N VAL A 132 -11.50 -10.23 -5.85
CA VAL A 132 -11.22 -11.66 -5.69
C VAL A 132 -10.88 -11.96 -4.24
N PHE A 133 -10.04 -11.12 -3.61
CA PHE A 133 -9.68 -11.25 -2.20
C PHE A 133 -10.90 -11.10 -1.28
N THR A 134 -11.79 -10.14 -1.55
CA THR A 134 -13.02 -9.96 -0.78
C THR A 134 -13.95 -11.16 -0.89
N LEU A 135 -14.12 -11.73 -2.08
CA LEU A 135 -14.92 -12.93 -2.29
C LEU A 135 -14.34 -14.12 -1.52
N LEU A 136 -13.01 -14.25 -1.52
CA LEU A 136 -12.31 -15.28 -0.75
C LEU A 136 -12.50 -15.09 0.77
N LEU A 137 -12.45 -13.86 1.28
CA LEU A 137 -12.73 -13.58 2.69
C LEU A 137 -14.19 -13.89 3.07
N ILE A 138 -15.15 -13.56 2.22
CA ILE A 138 -16.56 -13.91 2.43
C ILE A 138 -16.75 -15.43 2.43
N TYR A 139 -16.02 -16.16 1.59
CA TYR A 139 -16.07 -17.61 1.53
C TYR A 139 -15.51 -18.26 2.81
N ILE A 140 -14.37 -17.77 3.32
CA ILE A 140 -13.72 -18.34 4.51
C ILE A 140 -14.45 -17.94 5.80
N TRP A 141 -14.94 -16.70 5.88
CA TRP A 141 -15.60 -16.16 7.08
C TRP A 141 -16.95 -15.49 6.75
N PRO A 142 -17.96 -16.27 6.34
CA PRO A 142 -19.25 -15.73 5.92
C PRO A 142 -19.93 -14.92 7.02
N ASP A 143 -19.91 -15.40 8.26
CA ASP A 143 -20.58 -14.76 9.40
C ASP A 143 -20.05 -13.36 9.71
N THR A 144 -18.80 -13.08 9.34
CA THR A 144 -18.16 -11.78 9.60
C THR A 144 -18.35 -10.82 8.42
N PHE A 145 -18.23 -11.31 7.19
CA PHE A 145 -18.11 -10.44 6.01
C PHE A 145 -19.37 -10.35 5.14
N VAL A 146 -20.34 -11.26 5.26
CA VAL A 146 -21.58 -11.23 4.44
C VAL A 146 -22.34 -9.91 4.62
N ASN A 147 -22.46 -9.44 5.87
CA ASN A 147 -23.17 -8.18 6.19
C ASN A 147 -22.35 -6.93 5.83
N MET A 148 -21.02 -7.07 5.64
CA MET A 148 -20.13 -5.97 5.31
C MET A 148 -19.71 -5.96 3.83
N ARG A 149 -20.22 -6.89 3.01
CA ARG A 149 -19.79 -7.04 1.61
C ARG A 149 -19.86 -5.75 0.79
N TYR A 150 -20.93 -4.98 0.96
CA TYR A 150 -21.13 -3.73 0.22
C TYR A 150 -20.22 -2.62 0.74
N SER A 151 -20.05 -2.50 2.06
CA SER A 151 -19.16 -1.48 2.64
C SER A 151 -17.69 -1.78 2.28
N ILE A 152 -17.30 -3.05 2.20
CA ILE A 152 -15.96 -3.47 1.77
C ILE A 152 -15.72 -3.13 0.30
N ILE A 153 -16.67 -3.47 -0.59
CA ILE A 153 -16.55 -3.15 -2.03
C ILE A 153 -16.46 -1.63 -2.25
N ILE A 154 -17.28 -0.85 -1.55
CA ILE A 154 -17.24 0.62 -1.61
C ILE A 154 -15.89 1.13 -1.11
N SER A 155 -15.40 0.63 0.02
CA SER A 155 -14.11 1.03 0.61
C SER A 155 -12.94 0.72 -0.33
N ILE A 156 -12.92 -0.47 -0.93
CA ILE A 156 -11.91 -0.87 -1.93
C ILE A 156 -11.95 0.07 -3.14
N THR A 157 -13.15 0.39 -3.62
CA THR A 157 -13.31 1.29 -4.77
C THR A 157 -12.79 2.69 -4.45
N VAL A 158 -13.09 3.25 -3.28
CA VAL A 158 -12.58 4.56 -2.85
C VAL A 158 -11.06 4.55 -2.72
N VAL A 159 -10.49 3.52 -2.08
CA VAL A 159 -9.03 3.36 -1.93
C VAL A 159 -8.35 3.31 -3.30
N ILE A 160 -8.94 2.60 -4.25
CA ILE A 160 -8.35 2.42 -5.58
C ILE A 160 -8.48 3.67 -6.45
N VAL A 161 -9.57 4.42 -6.33
CA VAL A 161 -9.66 5.74 -6.95
C VAL A 161 -8.58 6.68 -6.38
N GLY A 162 -8.38 6.66 -5.06
CA GLY A 162 -7.28 7.38 -4.43
C GLY A 162 -5.91 6.96 -4.97
N PHE A 163 -5.68 5.65 -5.08
CA PHE A 163 -4.44 5.07 -5.61
C PHE A 163 -4.19 5.45 -7.08
N TYR A 164 -5.24 5.47 -7.91
CA TYR A 164 -5.16 5.96 -9.29
C TYR A 164 -4.72 7.42 -9.34
N TRP A 165 -5.34 8.29 -8.54
CA TRP A 165 -5.00 9.72 -8.49
C TRP A 165 -3.57 9.95 -8.01
N GLN A 166 -3.15 9.21 -6.98
CA GLN A 166 -1.80 9.30 -6.43
C GLN A 166 -0.75 8.87 -7.45
N ASN A 167 -0.92 7.70 -8.09
CA ASN A 167 -0.01 7.20 -9.11
C ASN A 167 0.06 8.13 -10.33
N LYS A 168 -1.10 8.63 -10.77
CA LYS A 168 -1.18 9.55 -11.90
C LYS A 168 -0.37 10.83 -11.62
N ARG A 169 -0.60 11.47 -10.47
CA ARG A 169 0.16 12.68 -10.08
C ARG A 169 1.65 12.41 -9.95
N LEU A 170 2.02 11.25 -9.41
CA LEU A 170 3.42 10.86 -9.23
C LEU A 170 4.12 10.68 -10.58
N LEU A 171 3.48 10.02 -11.55
CA LEU A 171 4.04 9.82 -12.88
C LEU A 171 4.09 11.12 -13.71
N GLU A 172 3.04 11.95 -13.65
CA GLU A 172 3.03 13.28 -14.29
C GLU A 172 4.16 14.17 -13.73
N GLY A 173 4.42 14.09 -12.42
CA GLY A 173 5.53 14.81 -11.79
C GLY A 173 6.92 14.34 -12.25
N LEU A 174 7.08 13.05 -12.57
CA LEU A 174 8.34 12.49 -13.09
C LEU A 174 8.58 12.89 -14.55
N GLU A 175 7.55 12.92 -15.39
CA GLU A 175 7.67 13.35 -16.79
C GLU A 175 8.01 14.84 -16.89
N ASN A 176 7.35 15.68 -16.11
CA ASN A 176 7.61 17.13 -16.09
C ASN A 176 9.00 17.47 -15.51
N GLY A 177 9.51 16.66 -14.56
CA GLY A 177 10.86 16.82 -14.02
C GLY A 177 11.97 16.37 -14.98
N ASN A 178 11.69 15.38 -15.84
CA ASN A 178 12.62 14.97 -16.89
C ASN A 178 12.69 15.98 -18.04
N LEU A 179 11.55 16.56 -18.45
CA LEU A 179 11.48 17.58 -19.50
C LEU A 179 12.16 18.91 -19.14
N ALA A 180 12.41 19.17 -17.85
CA ALA A 180 13.12 20.37 -17.38
C ALA A 180 14.65 20.20 -17.36
N ASN A 181 15.15 18.98 -17.56
CA ASN A 181 16.59 18.65 -17.54
C ASN A 181 17.13 18.23 -18.92
N GLU A 182 16.31 18.32 -19.98
CA GLU A 182 16.70 18.23 -21.39
C GLU A 182 16.85 19.64 -21.99
#